data_AF-A0A7C0X8F0-F1
#
_entry.id   AF-A0A7C0X8F0-F1
#
_cell.length_a   1.000
_cell.length_b   1.000
_cell.length_c   1.000
_cell.angle_alpha   90.00
_cell.angle_beta   90.00
_cell.angle_gamma   90.00
#
_symmetry.space_group_name_H-M   'P 1'
#
loop_
_entity.id
_entity.type
_entity.pdbx_description
1 polymer ?
#
loop_
_entity_poly.entity_id
_entity_poly.type
_entity_poly.pdbx_seq_one_letter_code
_entity_poly.pdbx_strand_id
1 'polypeptide(L)'
;MKQAQTQNKEIKRREIDFVGKRKIFITISLVLIVISLISIFTKGFNFGVDFVKGTEIIILVKDPKFTVDQMREKLSAIDPEYSKARITKVTSAGGTGDYSKFQIVL
;
A
#
# COMPACT_ATOMS: atom_id res chain seq x y z
N MET A 1 -57.58 -19.86 27.58
CA MET A 1 -56.31 -19.12 27.74
C MET A 1 -55.16 -20.13 27.69
N LYS A 2 -54.46 -20.25 26.56
CA LYS A 2 -53.35 -21.20 26.38
C LYS A 2 -52.04 -20.47 26.67
N GLN A 3 -51.34 -20.90 27.72
CA GLN A 3 -50.04 -20.36 28.09
C GLN A 3 -49.02 -20.76 27.01
N ALA A 4 -48.39 -19.75 26.41
CA ALA A 4 -47.30 -19.92 25.47
C ALA A 4 -46.09 -20.50 26.22
N GLN A 5 -45.68 -21.71 25.84
CA GLN A 5 -44.46 -22.34 26.30
C GLN A 5 -43.28 -21.59 25.66
N THR A 6 -42.62 -20.71 26.43
CA THR A 6 -41.34 -20.12 26.04
C THR A 6 -40.29 -21.22 26.06
N GLN A 7 -40.02 -21.82 24.89
CA GLN A 7 -38.91 -22.74 24.72
C GLN A 7 -37.60 -21.97 24.96
N ASN A 8 -37.01 -22.17 26.14
CA ASN A 8 -35.65 -21.74 26.46
C ASN A 8 -34.70 -22.53 25.55
N LYS A 9 -34.34 -21.93 24.41
CA LYS A 9 -33.33 -22.43 23.50
C LYS A 9 -31.98 -22.37 24.22
N GLU A 10 -31.46 -23.53 24.63
CA GLU A 10 -30.14 -23.62 25.25
C GLU A 10 -29.08 -22.95 24.36
N ILE A 11 -28.52 -21.84 24.83
CA ILE A 11 -27.39 -21.20 24.17
C ILE A 11 -26.16 -22.04 24.48
N LYS A 12 -25.80 -22.93 23.54
CA LYS A 12 -24.59 -23.75 23.62
C LYS A 12 -23.36 -22.83 23.59
N ARG A 13 -22.84 -22.48 24.76
CA ARG A 13 -21.61 -21.68 24.89
C ARG A 13 -20.41 -22.54 24.50
N ARG A 14 -19.74 -22.15 23.43
CA ARG A 14 -18.44 -22.73 23.04
C ARG A 14 -17.37 -22.04 23.87
N GLU A 15 -16.88 -22.71 24.89
CA GLU A 15 -15.72 -22.26 25.66
C GLU A 15 -14.46 -22.58 24.86
N ILE A 16 -13.89 -21.56 24.24
CA ILE A 16 -12.61 -21.66 23.54
C ILE A 16 -11.53 -21.20 24.51
N ASP A 17 -10.64 -22.10 24.89
CA ASP A 17 -9.50 -21.77 25.75
C ASP A 17 -8.41 -21.03 24.95
N PHE A 18 -8.56 -19.71 24.87
CA PHE A 18 -7.57 -18.81 24.29
C PHE A 18 -6.34 -18.63 25.19
N VAL A 19 -6.53 -18.69 26.52
CA VAL A 19 -5.48 -18.39 27.49
C VAL A 19 -4.46 -19.54 27.58
N GLY A 20 -4.93 -20.79 27.53
CA GLY A 20 -4.08 -21.98 27.51
C GLY A 20 -3.23 -22.08 26.24
N LYS A 21 -3.75 -21.59 25.10
CA LYS A 21 -3.04 -21.57 23.81
C LYS A 21 -2.24 -20.29 23.54
N ARG A 22 -2.15 -19.36 24.51
CA ARG A 22 -1.48 -18.05 24.32
C ARG A 22 -0.07 -18.15 23.73
N LYS A 23 0.69 -19.17 24.12
CA LYS A 23 2.08 -19.37 23.65
C LYS A 23 2.12 -19.61 22.13
N ILE A 24 1.14 -20.34 21.58
CA ILE A 24 1.07 -20.62 20.14
C ILE A 24 0.83 -19.33 19.37
N PHE A 25 -0.14 -18.52 19.81
CA PHE A 25 -0.44 -17.24 19.17
C PHE A 25 0.73 -16.27 19.25
N ILE A 26 1.38 -16.17 20.41
CA ILE A 26 2.57 -15.32 20.59
C ILE A 26 3.71 -15.76 19.68
N THR A 27 3.98 -17.08 19.59
CA THR A 27 5.04 -17.60 18.70
C THR A 27 4.73 -17.29 17.24
N ILE A 28 3.49 -17.49 16.79
CA ILE A 28 3.09 -17.17 15.41
C ILE A 28 3.26 -15.68 15.11
N SER A 29 2.82 -14.80 16.03
CA SER A 29 3.00 -13.35 15.90
C SER A 29 4.48 -12.97 15.84
N LEU A 30 5.32 -13.58 16.69
CA LEU A 30 6.76 -13.31 16.69
C LEU A 30 7.41 -13.72 15.36
N VAL A 31 7.07 -14.90 14.83
CA VAL A 31 7.56 -15.38 13.54
C VAL A 31 7.14 -14.43 12.41
N LEU A 32 5.89 -13.97 12.40
CA LEU A 32 5.40 -12.99 11.43
C LEU A 32 6.17 -11.66 11.50
N ILE A 33 6.45 -11.18 12.71
CA ILE A 33 7.24 -9.96 12.92
C ILE A 33 8.65 -10.15 12.34
N VAL A 34 9.31 -11.27 12.64
CA VAL A 34 10.67 -11.56 12.13
C VAL A 34 10.67 -11.64 10.60
N ILE A 35 9.70 -12.33 9.99
CA ILE A 35 9.57 -12.39 8.53
C ILE A 35 9.35 -11.00 7.93
N SER A 36 8.51 -10.18 8.55
CA SER A 36 8.27 -8.80 8.12
C SER A 36 9.57 -7.97 8.14
N LEU A 37 10.33 -8.06 9.24
CA LEU A 37 11.62 -7.40 9.36
C LEU A 37 12.59 -7.84 8.26
N ILE A 38 12.75 -9.14 8.04
CA ILE A 38 13.61 -9.68 6.97
C ILE A 38 13.17 -9.16 5.58
N SER A 39 11.86 -9.13 5.33
CA SER A 39 11.30 -8.61 4.07
C SER A 39 11.64 -7.13 3.87
N ILE A 40 11.57 -6.31 4.94
CA ILE A 40 11.93 -4.89 4.90
C ILE A 40 13.42 -4.73 4.54
N PHE A 41 14.31 -5.50 5.15
CA PHE A 41 15.76 -5.40 4.87
C PHE A 41 16.16 -5.92 3.50
N THR A 42 15.44 -6.91 2.94
CA THR A 42 15.78 -7.51 1.64
C THR A 42 15.17 -6.80 0.44
N LYS A 43 13.93 -6.31 0.55
CA LYS A 43 13.22 -5.62 -0.55
C LYS A 43 13.34 -4.11 -0.51
N GLY A 44 13.79 -3.54 0.62
CA GLY A 44 13.78 -2.10 0.85
C GLY A 44 12.36 -1.59 1.13
N PHE A 45 12.29 -0.46 1.82
CA PHE A 45 11.01 0.21 2.10
C PHE A 45 10.58 1.01 0.86
N ASN A 46 9.30 0.95 0.48
CA ASN A 46 8.74 1.92 -0.45
C ASN A 46 8.52 3.23 0.32
N PHE A 47 9.59 4.01 0.49
CA PHE A 47 9.51 5.32 1.12
C PHE A 47 8.54 6.20 0.32
N GLY A 48 7.51 6.70 0.99
CA GLY A 48 6.61 7.70 0.43
C GLY A 48 7.36 9.00 0.18
N VAL A 49 6.75 9.91 -0.58
CA VAL A 49 7.34 11.20 -0.98
C VAL A 49 7.84 12.02 0.23
N ASP A 50 7.20 11.89 1.39
CA ASP A 50 7.60 12.56 2.64
C ASP A 50 8.91 12.04 3.25
N PHE A 51 9.41 10.88 2.81
CA PHE A 51 10.60 10.22 3.34
C PHE A 51 11.74 10.11 2.33
N VAL A 52 11.49 10.45 1.07
CA VAL A 52 12.56 10.57 0.08
C VAL A 52 13.17 11.97 0.20
N LYS A 53 14.33 12.06 0.84
CA LYS A 53 15.15 13.28 0.79
C LYS A 53 15.70 13.42 -0.63
N GLY A 54 14.98 14.17 -1.46
CA GLY A 54 15.27 14.42 -2.87
C GLY A 54 14.36 15.51 -3.40
N THR A 55 14.55 15.89 -4.66
CA THR A 55 13.66 16.86 -5.32
C THR A 55 12.46 16.12 -5.89
N GLU A 56 11.26 16.42 -5.39
CA GLU A 56 10.01 15.98 -6.03
C GLU A 56 9.59 16.99 -7.09
N ILE A 57 9.46 16.53 -8.34
CA ILE A 57 8.98 17.34 -9.46
C ILE A 57 7.63 16.78 -9.92
N ILE A 58 6.59 17.59 -9.82
CA ILE A 58 5.25 17.27 -10.29
C ILE A 58 5.02 17.97 -11.62
N ILE A 59 4.83 17.19 -12.69
CA ILE A 59 4.62 17.71 -14.06
C ILE A 59 3.20 17.39 -14.52
N LEU A 60 2.50 18.40 -15.00
CA LEU A 60 1.19 18.28 -15.64
C LEU A 60 1.39 18.36 -17.15
N VAL A 61 1.13 17.26 -17.87
CA VAL A 61 1.21 17.23 -19.33
C VAL A 61 -0.19 17.31 -19.91
N LYS A 62 -0.42 18.29 -20.78
CA LYS A 62 -1.67 18.47 -21.53
C LYS A 62 -1.73 17.51 -22.73
N ASP A 63 -1.62 16.22 -22.43
CA ASP A 63 -1.85 15.12 -23.36
C ASP A 63 -2.26 13.88 -22.55
N PRO A 64 -3.49 13.38 -22.72
CA PRO A 64 -3.96 12.20 -21.99
C PRO A 64 -3.26 10.90 -22.43
N LYS A 65 -2.69 10.86 -23.64
CA LYS A 65 -1.99 9.68 -24.20
C LYS A 65 -0.51 9.64 -23.84
N PHE A 66 0.02 10.70 -23.24
CA PHE A 66 1.41 10.75 -22.83
C PHE A 66 1.73 9.63 -21.82
N THR A 67 2.77 8.84 -22.12
CA THR A 67 3.18 7.69 -21.32
C THR A 67 4.39 8.01 -20.45
N VAL A 68 4.59 7.19 -19.42
CA VAL A 68 5.77 7.29 -18.54
C VAL A 68 7.07 7.10 -19.32
N ASP A 69 7.06 6.27 -20.35
CA ASP A 69 8.24 5.99 -21.17
C ASP A 69 8.65 7.20 -22.00
N GLN A 70 7.68 7.92 -22.59
CA GLN A 70 7.92 9.18 -23.29
C GLN A 70 8.45 10.27 -22.35
N MET A 71 7.93 10.31 -21.10
CA MET A 71 8.46 11.22 -20.07
C MET A 71 9.92 10.88 -19.75
N ARG A 72 10.23 9.60 -19.56
CA ARG A 72 11.59 9.13 -19.26
C ARG A 72 12.56 9.47 -20.39
N GLU A 73 12.16 9.23 -21.64
CA GLU A 73 12.98 9.53 -22.81
C GLU A 73 13.33 11.03 -22.86
N LYS A 74 12.32 11.91 -22.76
CA LYS A 74 12.50 13.36 -22.77
C LYS A 74 13.40 13.87 -21.65
N LEU A 75 13.26 13.33 -20.44
CA LEU A 75 14.06 13.76 -19.28
C LEU A 75 15.48 13.22 -19.34
N SER A 76 15.67 11.97 -19.78
CA SER A 76 17.00 11.37 -19.96
C SER A 76 17.85 12.07 -21.04
N ALA A 77 17.20 12.69 -22.03
CA ALA A 77 17.87 13.52 -23.04
C ALA A 77 18.36 14.86 -22.48
N ILE A 78 17.84 15.33 -21.35
CA ILE A 78 18.22 16.59 -20.69
C ILE A 78 19.34 16.34 -19.68
N ASP A 79 19.19 15.34 -18.81
CA ASP A 79 20.22 14.92 -17.86
C ASP A 79 20.17 13.40 -17.62
N PRO A 80 21.31 12.68 -17.69
CA PRO A 80 21.39 11.27 -17.33
C PRO A 80 20.94 10.94 -15.90
N GLU A 81 20.99 11.90 -14.97
CA GLU A 81 20.56 11.72 -13.58
C GLU A 81 19.08 11.34 -13.48
N TYR A 82 18.24 11.86 -14.39
CA TYR A 82 16.81 11.52 -14.45
C TYR A 82 16.51 10.08 -14.89
N SER A 83 17.50 9.32 -15.36
CA SER A 83 17.33 7.88 -15.70
C SER A 83 17.06 7.03 -14.46
N LYS A 84 17.65 7.42 -13.31
CA LYS A 84 17.45 6.74 -12.02
C LYS A 84 16.20 7.23 -11.28
N ALA A 85 15.60 8.32 -11.75
CA ALA A 85 14.43 8.91 -11.11
C ALA A 85 13.21 7.99 -11.21
N ARG A 86 12.47 7.91 -10.12
CA ARG A 86 11.22 7.17 -10.04
C ARG A 86 10.10 8.02 -10.64
N ILE A 87 9.61 7.62 -11.82
CA ILE A 87 8.51 8.30 -12.52
C ILE A 87 7.22 7.52 -12.33
N THR A 88 6.22 8.16 -11.73
CA THR A 88 4.89 7.55 -11.49
C THR A 88 3.80 8.42 -12.12
N LYS A 89 2.93 7.82 -12.95
CA LYS A 89 1.72 8.49 -13.46
C LYS A 89 0.66 8.46 -12.36
N VAL A 90 0.25 9.64 -11.89
CA VAL A 90 -0.79 9.77 -10.87
C VAL A 90 -2.13 9.85 -11.55
N THR A 91 -2.84 8.73 -11.59
CA THR A 91 -4.25 8.70 -11.97
C THR A 91 -5.06 9.14 -10.75
N SER A 92 -5.47 10.41 -10.75
CA SER A 92 -6.46 10.88 -9.78
C SER A 92 -7.82 10.29 -10.15
N ALA A 93 -8.44 9.54 -9.23
CA ALA A 93 -9.76 8.91 -9.41
C ALA A 93 -10.92 9.91 -9.63
N GLY A 94 -10.64 11.23 -9.72
CA GLY A 94 -11.61 12.27 -10.02
C GLY A 94 -11.03 13.49 -10.74
N GLY A 95 -9.92 13.36 -11.49
CA GLY A 95 -9.22 14.49 -12.10
C GLY A 95 -9.27 14.49 -13.63
N THR A 96 -10.00 15.48 -14.18
CA THR A 96 -9.97 16.10 -15.53
C THR A 96 -9.27 15.31 -16.64
N GLY A 97 -10.06 14.77 -17.57
CA GLY A 97 -9.65 13.92 -18.70
C GLY A 97 -8.71 14.52 -19.76
N ASP A 98 -8.14 15.70 -19.51
CA ASP A 98 -7.26 16.40 -20.44
C ASP A 98 -5.78 16.44 -20.00
N TYR A 99 -5.47 16.08 -18.76
CA TYR A 99 -4.11 16.19 -18.22
C TYR A 99 -3.60 14.89 -17.59
N SER A 100 -2.38 14.50 -17.98
CA SER A 100 -1.64 13.43 -17.31
C SER A 100 -0.73 14.05 -16.24
N LYS A 101 -0.91 13.64 -14.97
CA LYS A 101 -0.04 14.06 -13.86
C LYS A 101 1.10 13.06 -13.68
N PHE A 102 2.33 13.54 -13.63
CA PHE A 102 3.51 12.72 -13.36
C PHE A 102 4.22 13.23 -12.11
N GLN A 103 4.55 12.31 -11.22
CA GLN A 103 5.42 12.54 -10.07
C GLN A 103 6.79 11.94 -10.39
N ILE A 104 7.82 12.77 -10.28
CA ILE A 104 9.21 12.39 -10.50
C ILE A 104 9.91 12.61 -9.18
N VAL A 105 10.52 11.55 -8.67
CA VAL A 105 11.33 11.59 -7.47
C VAL A 105 12.76 11.20 -7.86
N LEU A 106 13.70 12.14 -7.67
CA LEU A 106 15.14 11.94 -7.86
C LEU A 106 15.74 11.18 -6.67
#